data_AF-A0A3N4LC00-F1
#
_entry.id   AF-A0A3N4LC00-F1
#
_cell.length_a   1.000
_cell.length_b   1.000
_cell.length_c   1.000
_cell.angle_alpha   90.00
_cell.angle_beta   90.00
_cell.angle_gamma   90.00
#
_symmetry.space_group_name_H-M   'P 1'
#
loop_
_entity.id
_entity.type
_entity.pdbx_description
1 polymer ?
#
loop_
_entity_poly.entity_id
_entity_poly.type
_entity_poly.pdbx_seq_one_letter_code
_entity_poly.pdbx_strand_id
1 'polypeptide(L)'
;MPPKRPGPIVENTVKWPRSQFPLNKAKASVPEQTVEVNTTGEATNELAEIHTLASLAVIGQRRKQYTREFKLATITYWRKYSISPPEGLGLSKYAVAKRLKISERMLGQWIKNEAVILAMKTKQKKATTGRIAQFPEMENHIHEKFLKLRETGVKIGWSWFIVEAKSWFEASYPERIQVDALGNKLYTGCQFSRPWFARFKQRKNISLRRITNKAQNVPADSESPIREIIRQ
;
A
#
# COMPACT_ATOMS: atom_id res chain seq x y z
N MET A 1 15.89 42.19 28.05
CA MET A 1 15.72 41.65 26.68
C MET A 1 17.05 41.05 26.23
N PRO A 2 17.11 39.79 25.78
CA PRO A 2 18.36 39.21 25.29
C PRO A 2 18.72 39.76 23.90
N PRO A 3 20.00 39.91 23.55
CA PRO A 3 20.41 40.38 22.23
C PRO A 3 20.09 39.31 21.15
N LYS A 4 19.65 39.78 19.98
CA LYS A 4 19.37 38.93 18.81
C LYS A 4 20.66 38.24 18.34
N ARG A 5 20.60 36.92 18.14
CA ARG A 5 21.70 36.13 17.56
C ARG A 5 21.97 36.59 16.11
N PRO A 6 23.23 36.72 15.70
CA PRO A 6 23.56 36.97 14.30
C PRO A 6 23.17 35.73 13.46
N GLY A 7 22.50 35.98 12.34
CA GLY A 7 22.17 34.95 11.35
C GLY A 7 23.42 34.41 10.65
N PRO A 8 23.30 33.26 9.95
CA PRO A 8 24.44 32.62 9.29
C PRO A 8 25.00 33.50 8.17
N ILE A 9 26.33 33.63 8.16
CA ILE A 9 27.12 34.29 7.13
C ILE A 9 26.97 33.49 5.83
N VAL A 10 26.55 34.16 4.76
CA VAL A 10 26.42 33.55 3.43
C VAL A 10 27.79 33.65 2.73
N GLU A 11 28.66 32.68 2.99
CA GLU A 11 29.91 32.54 2.25
C GLU A 11 29.66 31.81 0.92
N ASN A 12 29.96 32.54 -0.17
CA ASN A 12 30.35 32.07 -1.51
C ASN A 12 29.68 30.81 -2.08
N THR A 13 28.63 31.03 -2.87
CA THR A 13 28.23 30.07 -3.92
C THR A 13 29.13 30.24 -5.15
N VAL A 14 30.26 29.54 -5.15
CA VAL A 14 31.04 29.32 -6.37
C VAL A 14 30.15 28.56 -7.35
N LYS A 15 29.74 29.24 -8.43
CA LYS A 15 29.02 28.65 -9.56
C LYS A 15 29.91 27.55 -10.15
N TRP A 16 29.48 26.30 -10.04
CA TRP A 16 30.13 25.20 -10.74
C TRP A 16 30.02 25.45 -12.25
N PRO A 17 31.13 25.40 -13.02
CA PRO A 17 31.07 25.63 -14.46
C PRO A 17 30.27 24.51 -15.12
N ARG A 18 29.29 24.93 -15.92
CA ARG A 18 28.48 24.07 -16.78
C ARG A 18 29.42 23.34 -17.74
N SER A 19 29.43 22.01 -17.73
CA SER A 19 30.24 21.23 -18.66
C SER A 19 29.85 21.56 -20.10
N GLN A 20 30.76 22.20 -20.83
CA GLN A 20 30.66 22.39 -22.27
C GLN A 20 31.28 21.15 -22.93
N PHE A 21 30.47 20.11 -23.13
CA PHE A 21 30.83 19.07 -24.07
C PHE A 21 30.24 19.45 -25.44
N PRO A 22 31.07 19.65 -26.49
CA PRO A 22 30.55 19.90 -27.82
C PRO A 22 29.87 18.64 -28.37
N LEU A 23 28.60 18.79 -28.76
CA LEU A 23 27.86 17.83 -29.57
C LEU A 23 28.44 17.82 -30.99
N ASN A 24 29.41 16.95 -31.24
CA ASN A 24 29.86 16.66 -32.60
C ASN A 24 28.79 15.81 -33.32
N LYS A 25 27.96 16.48 -34.13
CA LYS A 25 27.16 15.87 -35.20
C LYS A 25 28.11 15.48 -36.34
N ALA A 26 28.58 14.24 -36.35
CA ALA A 26 29.17 13.65 -37.54
C ALA A 26 28.06 12.91 -38.31
N LYS A 27 27.70 13.43 -39.49
CA LYS A 27 26.99 12.68 -40.52
C LYS A 27 27.98 11.67 -41.11
N ALA A 28 27.68 10.38 -41.01
CA ALA A 28 28.34 9.36 -41.80
C ALA A 28 27.27 8.58 -42.56
N SER A 29 27.39 8.61 -43.88
CA SER A 29 26.54 7.98 -44.88
C SER A 29 27.31 6.78 -45.45
N VAL A 30 26.87 5.55 -45.18
CA VAL A 30 27.23 4.34 -45.96
C VAL A 30 26.15 3.26 -45.70
N PRO A 31 25.96 2.25 -46.58
CA PRO A 31 24.70 1.99 -47.25
C PRO A 31 23.93 0.78 -46.68
N GLU A 32 22.65 0.73 -47.04
CA GLU A 32 21.76 -0.41 -46.87
C GLU A 32 22.33 -1.68 -47.50
N GLN A 33 22.50 -2.71 -46.68
CA GLN A 33 22.25 -4.09 -47.09
C GLN A 33 21.25 -4.69 -46.11
N THR A 34 20.00 -4.74 -46.58
CA THR A 34 18.89 -5.44 -45.96
C THR A 34 19.12 -6.95 -46.02
N VAL A 35 19.44 -7.55 -44.88
CA VAL A 35 19.12 -8.95 -44.61
C VAL A 35 17.90 -8.95 -43.72
N GLU A 36 16.73 -9.18 -44.33
CA GLU A 36 15.45 -9.26 -43.61
C GLU A 36 15.42 -10.52 -42.75
N VAL A 37 15.67 -10.36 -41.45
CA VAL A 37 15.37 -11.37 -40.44
C VAL A 37 14.07 -10.98 -39.77
N ASN A 38 13.04 -11.81 -39.97
CA ASN A 38 11.63 -11.60 -39.62
C ASN A 38 11.33 -11.69 -38.10
N THR A 39 12.07 -11.00 -37.23
CA THR A 39 11.81 -10.98 -35.77
C THR A 39 11.09 -9.72 -35.27
N THR A 40 10.89 -8.72 -36.14
CA THR A 40 10.29 -7.42 -35.75
C THR A 40 8.79 -7.51 -35.43
N GLY A 41 8.06 -8.43 -36.06
CA GLY A 41 6.60 -8.56 -35.91
C GLY A 41 6.14 -9.15 -34.58
N GLU A 42 6.96 -9.97 -33.91
CA GLU A 42 6.60 -10.59 -32.64
C GLU A 42 6.71 -9.58 -31.47
N ALA A 43 7.77 -8.78 -31.47
CA ALA A 43 8.02 -7.78 -30.43
C ALA A 43 6.99 -6.64 -30.41
N THR A 44 6.40 -6.27 -31.56
CA THR A 44 5.36 -5.24 -31.63
C THR A 44 4.02 -5.72 -31.07
N ASN A 45 3.67 -7.00 -31.30
CA ASN A 45 2.47 -7.62 -30.74
C ASN A 45 2.56 -7.78 -29.22
N GLU A 46 3.71 -8.23 -28.69
CA GLU A 46 3.95 -8.30 -27.23
C GLU A 46 3.84 -6.92 -26.55
N LEU A 47 4.37 -5.87 -27.18
CA LEU A 47 4.27 -4.51 -26.66
C LEU A 47 2.81 -4.04 -26.67
N ALA A 48 2.02 -4.37 -27.69
CA ALA A 48 0.61 -4.03 -27.76
C ALA A 48 -0.19 -4.70 -26.63
N GLU A 49 0.08 -5.97 -26.34
CA GLU A 49 -0.54 -6.70 -25.21
C GLU A 49 -0.18 -6.07 -23.85
N ILE A 50 1.06 -5.61 -23.67
CA ILE A 50 1.44 -4.93 -22.41
C ILE A 50 0.76 -3.55 -22.32
N HIS A 51 0.65 -2.81 -23.42
CA HIS A 51 -0.01 -1.51 -23.45
C HIS A 51 -1.53 -1.60 -23.22
N THR A 52 -2.21 -2.64 -23.71
CA THR A 52 -3.64 -2.86 -23.45
C THR A 52 -3.90 -3.10 -21.96
N LEU A 53 -3.04 -3.85 -21.27
CA LEU A 53 -3.08 -4.02 -19.81
C LEU A 53 -2.85 -2.71 -19.04
N ALA A 54 -2.23 -1.70 -19.67
CA ALA A 54 -1.91 -0.42 -19.07
C ALA A 54 -3.02 0.64 -19.19
N SER A 55 -3.96 0.46 -20.11
CA SER A 55 -4.85 1.54 -20.59
C SER A 55 -6.33 1.27 -20.28
N LEU A 56 -6.73 1.62 -19.06
CA LEU A 56 -8.13 1.69 -18.58
C LEU A 56 -8.31 2.89 -17.63
N ALA A 57 -7.77 4.07 -17.95
CA ALA A 57 -7.84 5.24 -17.05
C ALA A 57 -8.13 6.56 -17.77
N VAL A 58 -9.23 7.20 -17.32
CA VAL A 58 -9.77 8.52 -17.70
C VAL A 58 -8.81 9.67 -17.40
N ILE A 59 -8.92 10.71 -18.24
CA ILE A 59 -8.14 11.95 -18.29
C ILE A 59 -8.16 12.71 -16.95
N GLY A 60 -6.97 12.91 -16.40
CA GLY A 60 -6.68 13.65 -15.18
C GLY A 60 -5.33 13.17 -14.64
N GLN A 61 -4.45 14.07 -14.19
CA GLN A 61 -3.13 13.72 -13.66
C GLN A 61 -3.19 13.01 -12.29
N ARG A 62 -3.87 11.88 -12.23
CA ARG A 62 -3.78 10.95 -11.10
C ARG A 62 -2.55 10.08 -11.31
N ARG A 63 -1.73 9.93 -10.27
CA ARG A 63 -0.57 9.02 -10.26
C ARG A 63 -1.00 7.64 -10.77
N LYS A 64 -0.47 7.22 -11.93
CA LYS A 64 -0.82 5.94 -12.56
C LYS A 64 -0.42 4.77 -11.67
N GLN A 65 -1.35 3.84 -11.46
CA GLN A 65 -1.11 2.60 -10.73
C GLN A 65 -1.22 1.43 -11.69
N TYR A 66 -0.26 0.51 -11.63
CA TYR A 66 -0.16 -0.64 -12.52
C TYR A 66 -0.63 -1.91 -11.81
N THR A 67 -1.33 -2.76 -12.55
CA THR A 67 -1.81 -4.06 -12.08
C THR A 67 -0.63 -5.04 -11.92
N ARG A 68 -0.87 -6.12 -11.17
CA ARG A 68 0.10 -7.22 -10.99
C ARG A 68 0.55 -7.77 -12.34
N GLU A 69 -0.39 -8.00 -13.22
CA GLU A 69 -0.22 -8.62 -14.54
C GLU A 69 0.66 -7.75 -15.42
N PHE A 70 0.39 -6.44 -15.46
CA PHE A 70 1.23 -5.50 -16.19
C PHE A 70 2.66 -5.51 -15.66
N LYS A 71 2.85 -5.50 -14.33
CA LYS A 71 4.19 -5.51 -13.73
C LYS A 71 4.94 -6.80 -14.06
N LEU A 72 4.27 -7.95 -13.97
CA LEU A 72 4.87 -9.25 -14.30
C LEU A 72 5.22 -9.32 -15.79
N ALA A 73 4.30 -8.93 -16.69
CA ALA A 73 4.57 -8.89 -18.12
C ALA A 73 5.77 -7.97 -18.45
N THR A 74 5.88 -6.82 -17.77
CA THR A 74 7.03 -5.92 -17.88
C THR A 74 8.34 -6.59 -17.44
N ILE A 75 8.33 -7.33 -16.33
CA ILE A 75 9.50 -8.07 -15.82
C ILE A 75 9.89 -9.20 -16.78
N THR A 76 8.90 -9.96 -17.27
CA THR A 76 9.11 -11.03 -18.25
C THR A 76 9.69 -10.49 -19.55
N TYR A 77 9.13 -9.39 -20.07
CA TYR A 77 9.65 -8.69 -21.23
C TYR A 77 11.09 -8.22 -20.99
N TRP A 78 11.38 -7.59 -19.84
CA TRP A 78 12.74 -7.21 -19.49
C TRP A 78 13.69 -8.42 -19.53
N ARG A 79 13.35 -9.56 -18.91
CA ARG A 79 14.19 -10.77 -18.91
C ARG A 79 14.45 -11.30 -20.31
N LYS A 80 13.41 -11.41 -21.16
CA LYS A 80 13.50 -11.91 -22.54
C LYS A 80 14.50 -11.09 -23.37
N TYR A 81 14.52 -9.77 -23.20
CA TYR A 81 15.30 -8.85 -24.03
C TYR A 81 16.58 -8.29 -23.36
N SER A 82 16.81 -8.58 -22.09
CA SER A 82 17.98 -8.11 -21.32
C SER A 82 19.22 -8.98 -21.48
N ILE A 83 19.03 -10.26 -21.78
CA ILE A 83 20.11 -11.19 -22.08
C ILE A 83 20.38 -11.07 -23.57
N SER A 84 21.65 -11.07 -23.97
CA SER A 84 22.06 -11.19 -25.37
C SER A 84 22.24 -12.67 -25.73
N PRO A 85 21.43 -13.22 -26.64
CA PRO A 85 21.82 -14.38 -27.43
C PRO A 85 21.88 -14.03 -28.93
N PRO A 86 22.74 -14.69 -29.73
CA PRO A 86 24.19 -14.81 -29.67
C PRO A 86 24.93 -13.61 -30.34
N GLU A 87 24.25 -12.59 -30.86
CA GLU A 87 24.85 -11.61 -31.80
C GLU A 87 24.50 -10.11 -31.55
N GLY A 88 24.17 -9.70 -30.31
CA GLY A 88 23.72 -8.32 -30.10
C GLY A 88 24.03 -7.68 -28.75
N LEU A 89 23.86 -6.35 -28.69
CA LEU A 89 23.77 -5.58 -27.45
C LEU A 89 22.35 -5.72 -26.87
N GLY A 90 22.22 -6.39 -25.71
CA GLY A 90 20.96 -6.51 -25.00
C GLY A 90 20.31 -5.15 -24.71
N LEU A 91 18.99 -5.12 -24.62
CA LEU A 91 18.26 -3.88 -24.36
C LEU A 91 18.58 -3.38 -22.95
N SER A 92 18.90 -2.08 -22.85
CA SER A 92 19.09 -1.44 -21.55
C SER A 92 17.76 -1.26 -20.81
N LYS A 93 17.80 -1.16 -19.47
CA LYS A 93 16.60 -0.91 -18.65
C LYS A 93 15.88 0.35 -19.10
N TYR A 94 16.65 1.39 -19.43
CA TYR A 94 16.15 2.62 -20.00
C TYR A 94 15.38 2.38 -21.31
N ALA A 95 15.94 1.61 -22.25
CA ALA A 95 15.30 1.34 -23.53
C ALA A 95 13.97 0.59 -23.37
N VAL A 96 13.92 -0.42 -22.50
CA VAL A 96 12.69 -1.15 -22.17
C VAL A 96 11.66 -0.25 -21.49
N ALA A 97 12.07 0.53 -20.50
CA ALA A 97 11.19 1.46 -19.80
C ALA A 97 10.57 2.50 -20.74
N LYS A 98 11.37 3.03 -21.69
CA LYS A 98 10.91 3.98 -22.70
C LYS A 98 9.85 3.36 -23.63
N ARG A 99 10.06 2.13 -24.10
CA ARG A 99 9.07 1.39 -24.92
C ARG A 99 7.76 1.16 -24.19
N LEU A 100 7.84 0.85 -22.89
CA LEU A 100 6.68 0.57 -22.04
C LEU A 100 6.06 1.83 -21.40
N LYS A 101 6.59 3.03 -21.70
CA LYS A 101 6.15 4.32 -21.14
C LYS A 101 6.13 4.33 -19.60
N ILE A 102 7.09 3.66 -18.99
CA ILE A 102 7.33 3.66 -17.53
C ILE A 102 8.67 4.32 -17.21
N SER A 103 8.88 4.69 -15.95
CA SER A 103 10.20 5.15 -15.54
C SER A 103 11.13 3.96 -15.27
N GLU A 104 12.41 4.14 -15.58
CA GLU A 104 13.44 3.12 -15.32
C GLU A 104 13.52 2.74 -13.84
N ARG A 105 13.34 3.73 -12.94
CA ARG A 105 13.26 3.49 -11.49
C ARG A 105 12.10 2.55 -11.12
N MET A 106 10.95 2.66 -11.79
CA MET A 106 9.82 1.76 -11.55
C MET A 106 10.14 0.33 -11.99
N LEU A 107 10.73 0.16 -13.17
CA LEU A 107 11.16 -1.14 -13.65
C LEU A 107 12.16 -1.79 -12.67
N GLY A 108 13.19 -1.03 -12.25
CA GLY A 108 14.16 -1.49 -11.26
C GLY A 108 13.51 -1.88 -9.92
N GLN A 109 12.55 -1.10 -9.43
CA GLN A 109 11.82 -1.41 -8.19
C GLN A 109 10.96 -2.66 -8.31
N TRP A 110 10.33 -2.88 -9.46
CA TRP A 110 9.50 -4.08 -9.69
C TRP A 110 10.33 -5.35 -9.79
N ILE A 111 11.50 -5.28 -10.43
CA ILE A 111 12.45 -6.40 -10.46
C ILE A 111 12.88 -6.76 -9.04
N LYS A 112 13.24 -5.77 -8.20
CA LYS A 112 13.60 -6.01 -6.79
C LYS A 112 12.46 -6.63 -5.96
N ASN A 113 11.22 -6.22 -6.24
CA ASN A 113 10.04 -6.63 -5.49
C ASN A 113 9.23 -7.72 -6.19
N GLU A 114 9.82 -8.47 -7.12
CA GLU A 114 9.09 -9.43 -7.95
C GLU A 114 8.38 -10.51 -7.13
N ALA A 115 9.06 -11.09 -6.13
CA ALA A 115 8.47 -12.09 -5.23
C ALA A 115 7.19 -11.56 -4.56
N VAL A 116 7.21 -10.29 -4.12
CA VAL A 116 6.06 -9.62 -3.52
C VAL A 116 4.94 -9.43 -4.56
N ILE A 117 5.28 -9.08 -5.81
CA ILE A 117 4.32 -8.91 -6.90
C ILE A 117 3.68 -10.25 -7.28
N LEU A 118 4.45 -11.34 -7.31
CA LEU A 118 3.95 -12.69 -7.58
C LEU A 118 2.91 -13.12 -6.53
N ALA A 119 3.16 -12.82 -5.25
CA ALA A 119 2.26 -13.11 -4.13
C ALA A 119 0.99 -12.23 -4.10
N MET A 120 0.90 -11.16 -4.90
CA MET A 120 -0.32 -10.35 -4.99
C MET A 120 -1.47 -11.12 -5.64
N LYS A 121 -2.72 -10.78 -5.29
CA LYS A 121 -3.91 -11.29 -5.99
C LYS A 121 -4.00 -10.75 -7.41
N THR A 122 -4.64 -11.49 -8.30
CA THR A 122 -4.94 -11.06 -9.67
C THR A 122 -5.64 -9.69 -9.70
N LYS A 123 -5.27 -8.82 -10.65
CA LYS A 123 -5.75 -7.44 -10.84
C LYS A 123 -5.38 -6.47 -9.70
N GLN A 124 -4.68 -6.91 -8.67
CA GLN A 124 -4.25 -6.04 -7.56
C GLN A 124 -3.16 -5.08 -8.04
N LYS A 125 -3.25 -3.80 -7.65
CA LYS A 125 -2.30 -2.77 -8.11
C LYS A 125 -1.16 -2.49 -7.13
N LYS A 126 -1.30 -2.88 -5.87
CA LYS A 126 -0.30 -2.69 -4.80
C LYS A 126 -0.31 -3.88 -3.87
N ALA A 127 0.87 -4.31 -3.42
CA ALA A 127 0.96 -5.24 -2.31
C ALA A 127 0.31 -4.60 -1.08
N THR A 128 -0.62 -5.30 -0.46
CA THR A 128 -1.36 -4.79 0.70
C THR A 128 -0.53 -5.10 1.94
N THR A 129 0.39 -4.21 2.28
CA THR A 129 0.94 -4.15 3.63
C THR A 129 0.20 -3.01 4.31
N GLY A 130 -0.77 -3.34 5.16
CA GLY A 130 -1.45 -2.36 5.99
C GLY A 130 -0.44 -1.60 6.86
N ARG A 131 -0.75 -0.36 7.24
CA ARG A 131 0.08 0.34 8.24
C ARG A 131 -0.08 -0.36 9.59
N ILE A 132 1.04 -0.73 10.19
CA ILE A 132 1.09 -1.30 11.54
C ILE A 132 0.54 -0.27 12.53
N ALA A 133 -0.13 -0.74 13.58
CA ALA A 133 -0.56 0.09 14.68
C ALA A 133 0.67 0.71 15.37
N GLN A 134 0.55 1.96 15.82
CA GLN A 134 1.62 2.60 16.59
C GLN A 134 1.82 1.92 17.96
N PHE A 135 0.71 1.44 18.54
CA PHE A 135 0.70 0.72 19.81
C PHE A 135 -0.03 -0.62 19.60
N PRO A 136 0.64 -1.64 19.03
CA PRO A 136 0.01 -2.90 18.71
C PRO A 136 -0.45 -3.68 19.95
N GLU A 137 0.32 -3.63 21.04
CA GLU A 137 0.01 -4.31 22.31
C GLU A 137 -1.28 -3.79 22.93
N MET A 138 -1.43 -2.47 23.03
CA MET A 138 -2.67 -1.81 23.46
C MET A 138 -3.86 -2.27 22.61
N GLU A 139 -3.72 -2.25 21.28
CA GLU A 139 -4.80 -2.67 20.38
C GLU A 139 -5.14 -4.17 20.53
N ASN A 140 -4.17 -5.02 20.84
CA ASN A 140 -4.40 -6.44 21.13
C ASN A 140 -5.22 -6.60 22.42
N HIS A 141 -4.78 -5.96 23.51
CA HIS A 141 -5.43 -6.05 24.81
C HIS A 141 -6.89 -5.59 24.78
N ILE A 142 -7.16 -4.43 24.16
CA ILE A 142 -8.54 -3.93 24.03
C ILE A 142 -9.38 -4.87 23.17
N HIS A 143 -8.80 -5.45 22.11
CA HIS A 143 -9.51 -6.38 21.24
C HIS A 143 -9.87 -7.69 21.96
N GLU A 144 -8.97 -8.23 22.78
CA GLU A 144 -9.25 -9.42 23.59
C GLU A 144 -10.37 -9.19 24.59
N LYS A 145 -10.35 -8.06 25.31
CA LYS A 145 -11.45 -7.68 26.21
C LYS A 145 -12.76 -7.49 25.45
N PHE A 146 -12.71 -6.90 24.26
CA PHE A 146 -13.89 -6.73 23.41
C PHE A 146 -14.50 -8.08 23.01
N LEU A 147 -13.69 -9.08 22.65
CA LEU A 147 -14.18 -10.41 22.29
C LEU A 147 -14.94 -11.05 23.46
N LYS A 148 -14.38 -11.00 24.67
CA LYS A 148 -15.04 -11.50 25.90
C LYS A 148 -16.39 -10.83 26.16
N LEU A 149 -16.44 -9.50 26.05
CA LEU A 149 -17.70 -8.75 26.23
C LEU A 149 -18.70 -8.96 25.08
N ARG A 150 -18.22 -9.38 23.91
CA ARG A 150 -19.07 -9.70 22.78
C ARG A 150 -19.71 -11.08 22.94
N GLU A 151 -19.03 -12.03 23.57
CA GLU A 151 -19.59 -13.35 23.91
C GLU A 151 -20.77 -13.22 24.86
N THR A 152 -20.67 -12.32 25.85
CA THR A 152 -21.74 -12.02 26.81
C THR A 152 -22.92 -11.26 26.20
N GLY A 153 -22.79 -10.74 24.97
CA GLY A 153 -23.88 -10.07 24.24
C GLY A 153 -24.06 -8.59 24.59
N VAL A 154 -23.12 -7.97 25.31
CA VAL A 154 -23.20 -6.55 25.68
C VAL A 154 -22.98 -5.66 24.45
N LYS A 155 -23.79 -4.60 24.33
CA LYS A 155 -23.61 -3.58 23.29
C LYS A 155 -22.44 -2.67 23.65
N ILE A 156 -21.36 -2.75 22.89
CA ILE A 156 -20.15 -1.96 23.12
C ILE A 156 -20.06 -0.82 22.10
N GLY A 157 -19.97 0.41 22.62
CA GLY A 157 -19.85 1.62 21.83
C GLY A 157 -18.41 2.15 21.74
N TRP A 158 -18.21 3.20 20.95
CA TRP A 158 -16.93 3.89 20.81
C TRP A 158 -16.34 4.34 22.17
N SER A 159 -17.18 4.90 23.04
CA SER A 159 -16.74 5.42 24.33
C SER A 159 -16.06 4.37 25.21
N TRP A 160 -16.57 3.12 25.19
CA TRP A 160 -15.95 2.01 25.94
C TRP A 160 -14.52 1.74 25.47
N PHE A 161 -14.29 1.70 24.15
CA PHE A 161 -12.94 1.51 23.60
C PHE A 161 -11.99 2.64 24.02
N ILE A 162 -12.48 3.88 24.10
CA ILE A 162 -11.63 5.01 24.48
C ILE A 162 -11.27 4.95 25.96
N VAL A 163 -12.23 4.62 26.83
CA VAL A 163 -11.98 4.47 28.27
C VAL A 163 -10.98 3.34 28.51
N GLU A 164 -11.21 2.18 27.91
CA GLU A 164 -10.31 1.02 28.05
C GLU A 164 -8.92 1.30 27.47
N ALA A 165 -8.85 1.95 26.30
CA ALA A 165 -7.57 2.29 25.67
C ALA A 165 -6.76 3.28 26.51
N LYS A 166 -7.42 4.31 27.07
CA LYS A 166 -6.77 5.26 27.96
C LYS A 166 -6.31 4.59 29.24
N SER A 167 -7.16 3.79 29.88
CA SER A 167 -6.80 3.07 31.11
C SER A 167 -5.59 2.16 30.91
N TRP A 168 -5.54 1.41 29.80
CA TRP A 168 -4.38 0.57 29.50
C TRP A 168 -3.14 1.41 29.19
N PHE A 169 -3.27 2.48 28.39
CA PHE A 169 -2.15 3.36 28.06
C PHE A 169 -1.57 4.04 29.30
N GLU A 170 -2.41 4.42 30.26
CA GLU A 170 -2.00 4.97 31.56
C GLU A 170 -1.20 3.98 32.39
N ALA A 171 -1.57 2.69 32.36
CA ALA A 171 -0.85 1.66 33.08
C ALA A 171 0.49 1.29 32.41
N SER A 172 0.53 1.25 31.07
CA SER A 172 1.70 0.77 30.32
C SER A 172 2.72 1.86 30.00
N TYR A 173 2.28 3.11 29.79
CA TYR A 173 3.15 4.22 29.39
C TYR A 173 2.89 5.48 30.23
N PRO A 174 3.12 5.43 31.56
CA PRO A 174 2.94 6.58 32.43
C PRO A 174 3.83 7.77 32.03
N GLU A 175 5.01 7.51 31.47
CA GLU A 175 5.98 8.51 31.04
C GLU A 175 5.52 9.35 29.85
N ARG A 176 4.52 8.86 29.10
CA ARG A 176 4.00 9.54 27.90
C ARG A 176 2.80 10.43 28.19
N ILE A 177 2.42 10.55 29.46
CA ILE A 177 1.27 11.33 29.88
C ILE A 177 1.75 12.66 30.42
N GLN A 178 1.25 13.72 29.81
CA GLN A 178 1.45 15.08 30.29
C GLN A 178 0.11 15.59 30.79
N VAL A 179 0.15 16.43 31.83
CA VAL A 179 -1.05 17.10 32.34
C VAL A 179 -0.90 18.57 31.98
N ASP A 180 -1.88 19.09 31.24
CA ASP A 180 -1.94 20.50 30.91
C ASP A 180 -2.20 21.35 32.16
N ALA A 181 -1.94 22.65 32.05
CA ALA A 181 -2.28 23.63 33.09
C ALA A 181 -3.77 23.64 33.49
N LEU A 182 -4.64 23.09 32.63
CA LEU A 182 -6.09 22.93 32.86
C LEU A 182 -6.47 21.57 33.47
N GLY A 183 -5.50 20.72 33.82
CA GLY A 183 -5.74 19.38 34.38
C GLY A 183 -6.11 18.31 33.34
N ASN A 184 -6.09 18.63 32.04
CA ASN A 184 -6.37 17.67 30.98
C ASN A 184 -5.16 16.76 30.73
N LYS A 185 -5.40 15.45 30.66
CA LYS A 185 -4.37 14.48 30.29
C LYS A 185 -4.11 14.52 28.78
N LEU A 186 -2.89 14.88 28.41
CA LEU A 186 -2.36 14.76 27.07
C LEU A 186 -1.59 13.45 26.92
N TYR A 187 -1.97 12.69 25.90
CA TYR A 187 -1.37 11.39 25.61
C TYR A 187 -0.39 11.55 24.44
N THR A 188 0.90 11.50 24.75
CA THR A 188 1.95 11.72 23.75
C THR A 188 2.04 10.52 22.80
N GLY A 189 1.73 10.78 21.53
CA GLY A 189 1.78 9.76 20.47
C GLY A 189 0.45 9.05 20.20
N CYS A 190 -0.53 9.07 21.10
CA CYS A 190 -1.86 8.50 20.83
C CYS A 190 -2.98 9.48 21.18
N GLN A 191 -3.61 10.08 20.18
CA GLN A 191 -4.69 11.06 20.42
C GLN A 191 -6.07 10.42 20.66
N PHE A 192 -6.19 9.09 20.60
CA PHE A 192 -7.47 8.35 20.71
C PHE A 192 -8.59 8.93 19.83
N SER A 193 -8.23 9.43 18.65
CA SER A 193 -9.13 10.17 17.76
C SER A 193 -10.06 9.24 16.96
N ARG A 194 -11.11 9.80 16.35
CA ARG A 194 -11.99 9.06 15.44
C ARG A 194 -11.23 8.34 14.30
N PRO A 195 -10.23 8.96 13.62
CA PRO A 195 -9.41 8.28 12.64
C PRO A 195 -8.59 7.12 13.21
N TRP A 196 -8.05 7.26 14.43
CA TRP A 196 -7.36 6.16 15.11
C TRP A 196 -8.31 4.98 15.28
N PHE A 197 -9.51 5.22 15.82
CA PHE A 197 -10.52 4.18 16.04
C PHE A 197 -11.00 3.52 14.75
N ALA A 198 -11.21 4.31 13.69
CA ALA A 198 -11.60 3.77 12.38
C ALA A 198 -10.55 2.79 11.84
N ARG A 199 -9.26 3.13 11.97
CA ARG A 199 -8.16 2.24 11.55
C ARG A 199 -8.00 1.04 12.47
N PHE A 200 -8.18 1.21 13.77
CA PHE A 200 -8.18 0.10 14.74
C PHE A 200 -9.24 -0.94 14.37
N LYS A 201 -10.48 -0.52 14.09
CA LYS A 201 -11.54 -1.42 13.60
C LYS A 201 -11.17 -2.14 12.32
N GLN A 202 -10.55 -1.44 11.36
CA GLN A 202 -10.10 -2.05 10.10
C GLN A 202 -8.99 -3.09 10.33
N ARG A 203 -8.01 -2.79 11.19
CA ARG A 203 -6.92 -3.72 11.50
C ARG A 203 -7.40 -4.97 12.23
N LYS A 204 -8.31 -4.82 13.19
CA LYS A 204 -8.85 -5.91 14.01
C LYS A 204 -10.13 -6.53 13.46
N ASN A 205 -10.59 -6.10 12.28
CA ASN A 205 -11.86 -6.53 11.67
C ASN A 205 -13.06 -6.46 12.63
N ILE A 206 -13.13 -5.40 13.44
CA ILE A 206 -14.19 -5.21 14.43
C ILE A 206 -15.45 -4.68 13.76
N SER A 207 -16.54 -5.42 13.91
CA SER A 207 -17.90 -4.97 13.58
C SER A 207 -18.67 -4.69 14.87
N LEU A 208 -19.17 -3.46 15.02
CA LEU A 208 -20.04 -3.06 16.13
C LEU A 208 -21.52 -3.43 15.89
N ARG A 209 -21.82 -4.16 14.80
CA ARG A 209 -23.18 -4.65 14.55
C ARG A 209 -23.52 -5.73 15.58
N ARG A 210 -24.78 -5.77 16.01
CA ARG A 210 -25.30 -6.81 16.91
C ARG A 210 -25.09 -8.17 16.25
N ILE A 211 -24.74 -9.20 17.04
CA ILE A 211 -24.76 -10.58 16.54
C ILE A 211 -26.22 -10.95 16.38
N THR A 212 -26.73 -10.93 15.16
CA THR A 212 -28.13 -11.28 14.86
C THR A 212 -28.39 -12.79 14.94
N ASN A 213 -27.33 -13.62 14.89
CA ASN A 213 -27.47 -15.07 14.67
C ASN A 213 -27.70 -15.90 15.93
N LYS A 214 -27.59 -15.35 17.16
CA LYS A 214 -27.88 -16.14 18.37
C LYS A 214 -29.39 -16.39 18.57
N ALA A 215 -30.26 -15.66 17.89
CA ALA A 215 -31.71 -15.86 17.95
C ALA A 215 -32.22 -16.96 17.01
N GLN A 216 -31.40 -17.45 16.08
CA GLN A 216 -31.78 -18.52 15.12
C GLN A 216 -31.44 -19.93 15.62
N ASN A 217 -30.66 -20.05 16.69
CA ASN A 217 -30.38 -21.33 17.35
C ASN A 217 -31.31 -21.45 18.56
N VAL A 218 -32.61 -21.61 18.30
CA VAL A 218 -33.52 -22.17 19.30
C VAL A 218 -33.16 -23.65 19.40
N PRO A 219 -32.79 -24.19 20.58
CA PRO A 219 -32.58 -25.62 20.72
C PRO A 219 -33.87 -26.35 20.34
N ALA A 220 -33.75 -27.37 19.49
CA ALA A 220 -34.86 -28.15 18.93
C ALA A 220 -35.76 -28.83 19.99
N ASP A 221 -35.39 -28.77 21.27
CA ASP A 221 -36.07 -29.42 22.38
C ASP A 221 -37.33 -28.69 22.90
N SER A 222 -37.76 -27.59 22.27
CA SER A 222 -38.94 -26.81 22.70
C SER A 222 -40.22 -27.00 21.86
N GLU A 223 -40.22 -27.89 20.86
CA GLU A 223 -41.39 -28.11 19.98
C GLU A 223 -42.48 -29.04 20.58
N SER A 224 -42.29 -29.57 21.78
CA SER A 224 -43.05 -30.74 22.26
C SER A 224 -44.32 -30.52 23.10
N PRO A 225 -44.94 -29.32 23.26
CA PRO A 225 -46.30 -29.27 23.81
C PRO A 225 -47.36 -28.52 22.99
N ILE A 226 -47.00 -27.82 21.90
CA ILE A 226 -47.97 -26.94 21.20
C ILE A 226 -48.92 -27.74 20.28
N ARG A 227 -48.51 -28.92 19.81
CA ARG A 227 -49.32 -29.73 18.88
C ARG A 227 -50.47 -30.50 19.55
N GLU A 228 -50.52 -30.56 20.88
CA GLU A 228 -51.53 -31.35 21.60
C GLU A 228 -52.81 -30.56 21.94
N ILE A 229 -52.76 -29.23 21.86
CA ILE A 229 -53.91 -28.37 22.20
C ILE A 229 -54.89 -28.18 21.01
N ILE A 230 -54.48 -28.50 19.78
CA ILE A 230 -55.29 -28.28 18.56
C ILE A 230 -56.09 -29.54 18.14
N ARG A 231 -56.16 -30.58 19.00
CA ARG A 231 -56.82 -31.86 18.69
C ARG A 231 -57.98 -32.26 19.62
N GLN A 232 -58.52 -31.33 20.41
CA GLN A 232 -59.82 -31.49 21.09
C GLN A 232 -60.80 -30.45 20.55
#